data_AF-A0AAP2FKF4-F1
#
_entry.id   AF-A0AAP2FKF4-F1
#
_cell.length_a   1.000
_cell.length_b   1.000
_cell.length_c   1.000
_cell.angle_alpha   90.00
_cell.angle_beta   90.00
_cell.angle_gamma   90.00
#
_symmetry.space_group_name_H-M   'P 1'
#
loop_
_entity.id
_entity.type
_entity.pdbx_description
1 polymer ?
#
loop_
_entity_poly.entity_id
_entity_poly.type
_entity_poly.pdbx_seq_one_letter_code
_entity_poly.pdbx_strand_id
1 'polypeptide(L)'
;MIKTKTLLKRKDDQASYDGLTMIWPCVDGITGQMLALLKTLTPDERVGAAVSSAIKAYHQDNEQELNDWERLAIYIIELGLFVCRELQHTLNFCEITSRINLPRKLTNELIIQAGRKAKIGDIECLIS
;
A
#
# COMPACT_ATOMS: atom_id res chain seq x y z
N MET A 1 -3.55 5.02 18.01
CA MET A 1 -3.06 4.42 16.75
C MET A 1 -3.92 3.20 16.48
N ILE A 2 -4.68 3.18 15.38
CA ILE A 2 -5.47 2.01 15.00
C ILE A 2 -4.48 0.89 14.67
N LYS A 3 -4.64 -0.30 15.27
CA LYS A 3 -3.81 -1.45 14.92
C LYS A 3 -4.29 -1.97 13.58
N THR A 4 -3.52 -1.81 12.50
CA THR A 4 -3.92 -2.24 11.15
C THR A 4 -4.44 -3.68 11.13
N LYS A 5 -3.78 -4.56 11.89
CA LYS A 5 -4.19 -5.96 12.07
C LYS A 5 -5.64 -6.15 12.54
N THR A 6 -6.17 -5.26 13.40
CA THR A 6 -7.55 -5.39 13.90
C THR A 6 -8.60 -5.07 12.85
N LEU A 7 -8.20 -4.45 11.72
CA LEU A 7 -9.07 -4.19 10.57
C LEU A 7 -9.23 -5.43 9.68
N LEU A 8 -8.32 -6.41 9.79
CA LEU A 8 -8.34 -7.64 9.02
C LEU A 8 -9.22 -8.69 9.70
N LYS A 9 -10.37 -9.00 9.12
CA LYS A 9 -11.32 -9.97 9.70
C LYS A 9 -10.89 -11.44 9.53
N ARG A 10 -10.13 -11.75 8.49
CA ARG A 10 -9.70 -13.14 8.17
C ARG A 10 -8.39 -13.47 8.85
N LYS A 11 -8.30 -14.67 9.44
CA LYS A 11 -7.07 -15.16 10.11
C LYS A 11 -5.88 -15.24 9.14
N ASP A 12 -6.13 -15.65 7.90
CA ASP A 12 -5.07 -15.78 6.89
C ASP A 12 -4.51 -14.41 6.49
N ASP A 13 -5.36 -13.39 6.37
CA ASP A 13 -4.94 -12.02 6.09
C ASP A 13 -4.11 -11.46 7.26
N GLN A 14 -4.53 -11.74 8.50
CA GLN A 14 -3.76 -11.35 9.70
C GLN A 14 -2.39 -12.03 9.74
N ALA A 15 -2.31 -13.33 9.45
CA ALA A 15 -1.04 -14.07 9.44
C ALA A 15 -0.12 -13.58 8.31
N SER A 16 -0.68 -13.29 7.14
CA SER A 16 0.05 -12.73 6.01
C SER A 16 0.58 -11.32 6.32
N TYR A 17 -0.20 -10.52 7.05
CA TYR A 17 0.22 -9.21 7.54
C TYR A 17 1.32 -9.31 8.60
N ASP A 18 1.22 -10.27 9.53
CA ASP A 18 2.28 -10.53 10.52
C ASP A 18 3.58 -10.95 9.83
N GLY A 19 3.52 -11.85 8.85
CA GLY A 19 4.69 -12.23 8.05
C GLY A 19 5.29 -11.05 7.29
N LEU A 20 4.44 -10.22 6.66
CA LEU A 20 4.86 -9.02 5.95
C LEU A 20 5.57 -8.01 6.87
N THR A 21 5.02 -7.78 8.07
CA THR A 21 5.62 -6.85 9.06
C THR A 21 6.88 -7.40 9.70
N MET A 22 7.06 -8.73 9.75
CA MET A 22 8.31 -9.36 10.17
C MET A 22 9.44 -9.15 9.15
N ILE A 23 9.14 -9.24 7.84
CA ILE A 23 10.10 -8.97 6.76
C ILE A 23 10.36 -7.47 6.63
N TRP A 24 9.28 -6.68 6.72
CA TRP A 24 9.29 -5.22 6.56
C TRP A 24 8.73 -4.53 7.80
N PRO A 25 9.56 -4.27 8.83
CA PRO A 25 9.12 -3.61 10.07
C PRO A 25 8.48 -2.23 9.86
N CYS A 26 8.72 -1.59 8.71
CA CYS A 26 8.14 -0.31 8.36
C CYS A 26 6.67 -0.38 7.90
N VAL A 27 6.15 -1.56 7.53
CA VAL A 27 4.81 -1.69 6.93
C VAL A 27 3.71 -1.17 7.85
N ASP A 28 3.70 -1.54 9.14
CA ASP A 28 2.65 -1.07 10.06
C ASP A 28 2.65 0.46 10.21
N GLY A 29 3.85 1.06 10.26
CA GLY A 29 4.00 2.51 10.32
C GLY A 29 3.54 3.21 9.04
N ILE A 30 3.87 2.67 7.86
CA ILE A 30 3.47 3.22 6.56
C ILE A 30 1.96 3.11 6.40
N THR A 31 1.39 1.92 6.63
CA THR A 31 -0.05 1.68 6.53
C THR A 31 -0.82 2.58 7.48
N GLY A 32 -0.40 2.69 8.74
CA GLY A 32 -1.02 3.58 9.71
C GLY A 32 -1.00 5.05 9.29
N GLN A 33 0.12 5.54 8.75
CA GLN A 33 0.24 6.92 8.25
C GLN A 33 -0.65 7.18 7.04
N MET A 34 -0.71 6.26 6.07
CA MET A 34 -1.60 6.38 4.91
C MET A 34 -3.08 6.39 5.33
N LEU A 35 -3.48 5.47 6.21
CA LEU A 35 -4.87 5.38 6.68
C LEU A 35 -5.28 6.58 7.54
N ALA A 36 -4.34 7.20 8.25
CA ALA A 36 -4.59 8.43 9.01
C ALA A 36 -5.02 9.61 8.12
N LEU A 37 -4.66 9.61 6.84
CA LEU A 37 -5.08 10.65 5.88
C LEU A 37 -6.60 10.63 5.62
N LEU A 38 -7.26 9.48 5.83
CA LEU A 38 -8.69 9.31 5.57
C LEU A 38 -9.59 9.98 6.62
N LYS A 39 -9.06 10.45 7.77
CA LYS A 39 -9.79 11.23 8.80
C LYS A 39 -11.23 10.74 9.08
N THR A 40 -11.42 9.43 9.27
CA THR A 40 -12.72 8.75 9.53
C THR A 40 -13.78 8.84 8.42
N LEU A 41 -13.41 9.28 7.21
CA LEU A 41 -14.32 9.30 6.06
C LEU A 41 -14.68 7.88 5.57
N THR A 42 -13.80 6.92 5.82
CA THR A 42 -13.89 5.58 5.27
C THR A 42 -14.21 4.54 6.36
N PRO A 43 -15.22 3.68 6.17
CA PRO A 43 -15.54 2.62 7.12
C PRO A 43 -14.39 1.62 7.29
N ASP A 44 -14.17 1.14 8.52
CA ASP A 44 -13.12 0.17 8.88
C ASP A 44 -13.14 -1.09 8.00
N GLU A 45 -14.33 -1.54 7.57
CA GLU A 45 -14.46 -2.69 6.67
C GLU A 45 -13.86 -2.44 5.29
N ARG A 46 -14.04 -1.24 4.73
CA ARG A 46 -13.42 -0.86 3.46
C ARG A 46 -11.91 -0.75 3.61
N VAL A 47 -11.45 -0.17 4.72
CA VAL A 47 -10.02 -0.08 5.02
C VAL A 47 -9.41 -1.47 5.14
N GLY A 48 -10.04 -2.38 5.90
CA GLY A 48 -9.60 -3.76 6.04
C GLY A 48 -9.53 -4.48 4.69
N ALA A 49 -10.55 -4.31 3.84
CA ALA A 49 -10.55 -4.89 2.49
C ALA A 49 -9.41 -4.34 1.61
N ALA A 50 -9.12 -3.04 1.70
CA ALA A 50 -8.01 -2.42 0.97
C ALA A 50 -6.65 -2.95 1.44
N VAL A 51 -6.44 -3.09 2.75
CA VAL A 51 -5.21 -3.68 3.31
C VAL A 51 -5.07 -5.14 2.86
N SER A 52 -6.14 -5.95 2.92
CA SER A 52 -6.13 -7.32 2.38
C SER A 52 -5.80 -7.36 0.88
N SER A 53 -6.31 -6.40 0.10
CA SER A 53 -5.99 -6.28 -1.33
C SER A 53 -4.49 -6.00 -1.55
N ALA A 54 -3.93 -5.04 -0.80
CA ALA A 54 -2.51 -4.71 -0.88
C ALA A 54 -1.61 -5.89 -0.47
N ILE A 55 -1.99 -6.64 0.58
CA ILE A 55 -1.28 -7.88 0.99
C ILE A 55 -1.30 -8.90 -0.15
N LYS A 56 -2.45 -9.11 -0.80
CA LYS A 56 -2.55 -10.05 -1.91
C LYS A 56 -1.66 -9.63 -3.09
N ALA A 57 -1.66 -8.34 -3.43
CA ALA A 57 -0.84 -7.82 -4.51
C ALA A 57 0.66 -7.99 -4.24
N TYR A 58 1.12 -7.83 -2.99
CA TYR A 58 2.50 -8.11 -2.59
C TYR A 58 2.92 -9.58 -2.86
N HIS A 59 2.01 -10.53 -2.57
CA HIS A 59 2.26 -11.96 -2.74
C HIS A 59 1.95 -12.47 -4.15
N GLN A 60 1.37 -11.64 -5.01
CA GLN A 60 0.94 -12.07 -6.33
C GLN A 60 2.14 -12.43 -7.22
N ASP A 61 2.00 -13.52 -7.96
CA ASP A 61 2.92 -13.86 -9.03
C ASP A 61 2.68 -12.94 -10.22
N ASN A 62 3.74 -12.27 -10.64
CA ASN A 62 3.72 -11.34 -11.76
C ASN A 62 4.42 -11.96 -12.96
N GLU A 63 3.96 -11.62 -14.17
CA GLU A 63 4.60 -12.09 -15.42
C GLU A 63 6.08 -11.70 -15.49
N GLN A 64 6.40 -10.51 -14.97
CA GLN A 64 7.78 -10.08 -14.77
C GLN A 64 8.17 -10.28 -13.32
N GLU A 65 9.36 -10.84 -13.10
CA GLU A 65 9.90 -11.05 -11.77
C GLU A 65 10.08 -9.70 -11.04
N LEU A 66 9.43 -9.61 -9.87
CA LEU A 66 9.57 -8.50 -8.94
C LEU A 66 10.53 -8.88 -7.84
N ASN A 67 11.53 -8.05 -7.60
CA ASN A 67 12.37 -8.19 -6.41
C ASN A 67 11.60 -7.78 -5.15
N ASP A 68 12.16 -8.06 -3.96
CA ASP A 68 11.51 -7.82 -2.68
C ASP A 68 11.08 -6.34 -2.48
N TRP A 69 11.92 -5.39 -2.91
CA TRP A 69 11.60 -3.95 -2.83
C TRP A 69 10.49 -3.56 -3.81
N GLU A 70 10.47 -4.14 -5.01
CA GLU A 70 9.41 -3.93 -5.98
C GLU A 70 8.08 -4.51 -5.47
N ARG A 71 8.10 -5.69 -4.83
CA ARG A 71 6.91 -6.26 -4.17
C ARG A 71 6.40 -5.34 -3.07
N LEU A 72 7.29 -4.81 -2.22
CA LEU A 72 6.91 -3.82 -1.21
C LEU A 72 6.36 -2.54 -1.86
N ALA A 73 6.90 -2.10 -2.99
CA ALA A 73 6.35 -0.97 -3.73
C ALA A 73 4.93 -1.26 -4.24
N ILE A 74 4.62 -2.48 -4.72
CA ILE A 74 3.26 -2.88 -5.10
C ILE A 74 2.28 -2.73 -3.94
N TYR A 75 2.66 -3.20 -2.75
CA TYR A 75 1.86 -3.03 -1.54
C TYR A 75 1.50 -1.55 -1.29
N ILE A 76 2.51 -0.68 -1.39
CA ILE A 76 2.37 0.77 -1.17
C ILE A 76 1.51 1.42 -2.26
N ILE A 77 1.68 1.02 -3.53
CA ILE A 77 0.89 1.50 -4.66
C ILE A 77 -0.59 1.18 -4.45
N GLU A 78 -0.91 -0.08 -4.18
CA GLU A 78 -2.30 -0.51 -3.97
C GLU A 78 -2.99 0.27 -2.86
N LEU A 79 -2.30 0.42 -1.73
CA LEU A 79 -2.82 1.16 -0.59
C LEU A 79 -2.92 2.66 -0.88
N GLY A 80 -1.92 3.24 -1.54
CA GLY A 80 -1.91 4.65 -1.91
C GLY A 80 -3.02 5.00 -2.91
N LEU A 81 -3.25 4.16 -3.93
CA LEU A 81 -4.34 4.32 -4.88
C LEU A 81 -5.70 4.22 -4.21
N PHE A 82 -5.86 3.33 -3.22
CA PHE A 82 -7.06 3.31 -2.40
C PHE A 82 -7.27 4.65 -1.65
N VAL A 83 -6.22 5.18 -1.02
CA VAL A 83 -6.31 6.47 -0.32
C VAL A 83 -6.61 7.62 -1.29
N CYS A 84 -5.98 7.66 -2.47
CA CYS A 84 -6.31 8.62 -3.53
C CYS A 84 -7.81 8.61 -3.85
N ARG A 85 -8.37 7.42 -4.09
CA ARG A 85 -9.79 7.24 -4.45
C ARG A 85 -10.73 7.64 -3.32
N GLU A 86 -10.43 7.26 -2.08
CA GLU A 86 -11.25 7.62 -0.92
C GLU A 86 -11.21 9.13 -0.63
N LEU A 87 -10.11 9.81 -0.96
CA LEU A 87 -10.00 11.27 -0.92
C LEU A 87 -10.51 11.97 -2.18
N GLN A 88 -11.18 11.26 -3.09
CA GLN A 88 -11.70 11.78 -4.37
C GLN A 88 -10.62 12.51 -5.20
N HIS A 89 -9.39 11.99 -5.17
CA HIS A 89 -8.23 12.58 -5.85
C HIS A 89 -7.86 14.00 -5.39
N THR A 90 -8.32 14.43 -4.21
CA THR A 90 -7.85 15.69 -3.60
C THR A 90 -6.35 15.65 -3.31
N LEU A 91 -5.82 14.45 -3.06
CA LEU A 91 -4.39 14.16 -3.00
C LEU A 91 -4.06 13.08 -4.02
N ASN A 92 -3.02 13.31 -4.81
CA ASN A 92 -2.45 12.29 -5.69
C ASN A 92 -1.45 11.40 -4.92
N PHE A 93 -0.94 10.36 -5.59
CA PHE A 93 -0.06 9.39 -4.94
C PHE A 93 1.25 10.03 -4.46
N CYS A 94 1.86 10.91 -5.26
CA CYS A 94 3.08 11.63 -4.91
C CYS A 94 2.90 12.53 -3.67
N GLU A 95 1.75 13.19 -3.56
CA GLU A 95 1.38 14.01 -2.41
C GLU A 95 1.14 13.16 -1.16
N ILE A 96 0.61 11.94 -1.32
CA ILE A 96 0.46 10.99 -0.21
C ILE A 96 1.83 10.49 0.25
N THR A 97 2.68 10.02 -0.67
CA THR A 97 3.98 9.43 -0.34
C THR A 97 4.97 10.46 0.22
N SER A 98 4.86 11.74 -0.17
CA SER A 98 5.65 12.83 0.43
C SER A 98 5.24 13.18 1.87
N ARG A 99 4.04 12.76 2.32
CA ARG A 99 3.53 13.01 3.68
C ARG A 99 3.81 11.86 4.64
N ILE A 100 4.39 10.77 4.17
CA ILE A 100 4.66 9.58 4.97
C ILE A 100 6.14 9.22 4.93
N ASN A 101 6.61 8.56 5.99
CA ASN A 101 8.01 8.13 6.06
C ASN A 101 8.24 6.84 5.27
N LEU A 102 8.61 6.98 4.00
CA LEU A 102 9.05 5.84 3.18
C LEU A 102 10.53 5.50 3.42
N PRO A 103 10.91 4.20 3.42
CA PRO A 103 12.29 3.76 3.36
C PRO A 103 13.04 4.38 2.19
N ARG A 104 14.31 4.78 2.39
CA ARG A 104 15.15 5.43 1.36
C ARG A 104 15.26 4.66 0.04
N LYS A 105 15.14 3.32 0.08
CA LYS A 105 15.19 2.46 -1.10
C LYS A 105 13.89 2.48 -1.94
N LEU A 106 12.77 2.92 -1.37
CA LEU A 106 11.51 3.12 -2.09
C LEU A 106 11.49 4.49 -2.74
N THR A 107 12.36 4.68 -3.74
CA THR A 107 12.36 5.92 -4.54
C THR A 107 11.15 5.94 -5.48
N ASN A 108 10.81 7.13 -5.96
CA ASN A 108 9.74 7.27 -6.96
C ASN A 108 10.05 6.46 -8.23
N GLU A 109 11.31 6.38 -8.67
CA GLU A 109 11.65 5.55 -9.84
C GLU A 109 11.35 4.07 -9.60
N LEU A 110 11.71 3.54 -8.43
CA LEU A 110 11.47 2.14 -8.09
C LEU A 110 9.97 1.84 -8.00
N ILE A 111 9.19 2.75 -7.42
CA ILE A 111 7.74 2.61 -7.32
C ILE A 111 7.10 2.61 -8.72
N ILE A 112 7.47 3.56 -9.58
CA ILE A 112 6.96 3.63 -10.96
C ILE A 112 7.36 2.37 -11.75
N GLN A 113 8.60 1.92 -11.61
CA GLN A 113 9.09 0.71 -12.26
C GLN A 113 8.29 -0.52 -11.81
N ALA A 114 8.09 -0.70 -10.50
CA ALA A 114 7.28 -1.78 -9.96
C ALA A 114 5.84 -1.74 -10.51
N GLY A 115 5.19 -0.58 -10.48
CA GLY A 115 3.84 -0.40 -11.02
C GLY A 115 3.72 -0.79 -12.49
N ARG A 116 4.73 -0.42 -13.32
CA ARG A 116 4.82 -0.82 -14.74
C ARG A 116 4.95 -2.34 -14.90
N LYS A 117 5.83 -2.97 -14.12
CA LYS A 117 6.03 -4.43 -14.17
C LYS A 117 4.77 -5.19 -13.78
N ALA A 118 4.05 -4.70 -12.76
CA ALA A 118 2.80 -5.26 -12.29
C ALA A 118 1.57 -4.87 -13.13
N LYS A 119 1.76 -4.09 -14.22
CA LYS A 119 0.70 -3.61 -15.12
C LYS A 119 -0.45 -2.91 -14.38
N ILE A 120 -0.13 -2.14 -13.34
CA ILE A 120 -1.15 -1.37 -12.60
C ILE A 120 -1.67 -0.27 -13.52
N GLY A 121 -2.97 -0.28 -13.84
CA GLY A 121 -3.56 0.63 -14.83
C GLY A 121 -3.47 2.12 -14.46
N ASP A 122 -3.45 2.42 -13.16
CA ASP A 122 -3.43 3.78 -12.62
C ASP A 122 -2.01 4.37 -12.50
N ILE A 123 -1.05 3.95 -13.33
CA ILE A 123 0.35 4.46 -13.30
C ILE A 123 0.40 5.98 -13.46
N GLU A 124 -0.54 6.59 -14.18
CA GLU A 124 -0.60 8.05 -14.33
C GLU A 124 -0.78 8.77 -12.98
N CYS A 125 -1.49 8.16 -12.03
CA CYS A 125 -1.62 8.68 -10.66
C CYS A 125 -0.29 8.64 -9.90
N LEU A 126 0.68 7.82 -10.32
CA LEU A 126 2.02 7.68 -9.71
C LEU A 126 3.04 8.68 -10.27
N ILE A 127 2.75 9.30 -11.41
CA ILE A 127 3.68 10.16 -12.15
C ILE A 127 3.27 11.65 -12.06
N SER A 128 1.99 11.91 -11.80
CA SER A 128 1.40 13.26 -11.66
C SER A 128 1.65 13.86 -10.29
#